data_AF-Q19UZ5-F1
#
_entry.id   AF-Q19UZ5-F1
#
_cell.length_a   1.000
_cell.length_b   1.000
_cell.length_c   1.000
_cell.angle_alpha   90.00
_cell.angle_beta   90.00
_cell.angle_gamma   90.00
#
_symmetry.space_group_name_H-M   'P 1'
#
loop_
_entity.id
_entity.type
_entity.pdbx_description
1 polymer ?
#
loop_
_entity_poly.entity_id
_entity_poly.type
_entity_poly.pdbx_seq_one_letter_code
_entity_poly.pdbx_strand_id
1 'polypeptide(L)'
;DASISNSVLFDHIKIDAFSKVDHCVVLPQVKIGKNCVLKNCIIDRECEIPDGMQIGVDIEEDKKRFRISSTGKVILVTPKMLKKLEGHEIEEDGHLD
;
A
#
# COMPACT_ATOMS: atom_id res chain seq x y z
N ASP A 1 -10.67 14.30 8.56
CA ASP A 1 -11.28 12.99 8.22
C ASP A 1 -10.53 12.31 7.09
N ALA A 2 -10.66 10.99 7.00
CA ALA A 2 -10.23 10.17 5.86
C ALA A 2 -11.47 9.67 5.10
N SER A 3 -11.36 9.45 3.80
CA SER A 3 -12.48 8.97 2.97
C SER A 3 -12.17 7.58 2.42
N ILE A 4 -13.10 6.65 2.58
CA ILE A 4 -12.96 5.26 2.15
C ILE A 4 -14.15 4.90 1.26
N SER A 5 -13.89 4.35 0.07
CA SER A 5 -14.93 3.93 -0.87
C SER A 5 -14.55 2.61 -1.54
N ASN A 6 -15.53 1.75 -1.82
CA ASN A 6 -15.35 0.51 -2.58
C ASN A 6 -14.20 -0.39 -2.07
N SER A 7 -13.91 -0.36 -0.77
CA SER A 7 -12.71 -0.95 -0.19
C SER A 7 -13.05 -1.92 0.94
N VAL A 8 -12.22 -2.94 1.11
CA VAL A 8 -12.31 -3.91 2.21
C VAL A 8 -11.15 -3.66 3.16
N LEU A 9 -11.47 -3.38 4.43
CA LEU A 9 -10.51 -3.17 5.50
C LEU A 9 -10.63 -4.32 6.49
N PHE A 10 -9.49 -4.90 6.85
CA PHE A 10 -9.39 -5.92 7.89
C PHE A 10 -9.29 -5.30 9.29
N ASP A 11 -8.85 -6.06 10.28
CA ASP A 11 -8.68 -5.66 11.67
C ASP A 11 -7.42 -4.83 11.91
N HIS A 12 -7.47 -4.01 12.97
CA HIS A 12 -6.35 -3.17 13.43
C HIS A 12 -5.78 -2.21 12.39
N ILE A 13 -6.64 -1.69 11.51
CA ILE A 13 -6.26 -0.69 10.50
C ILE A 13 -6.30 0.71 11.11
N LYS A 14 -5.28 1.52 10.81
CA LYS A 14 -5.27 2.95 11.13
C LYS A 14 -5.13 3.75 9.85
N ILE A 15 -6.00 4.74 9.65
CA ILE A 15 -5.95 5.66 8.50
C ILE A 15 -5.98 7.09 9.03
N ASP A 16 -4.92 7.83 8.78
CA ASP A 16 -4.76 9.19 9.25
C ASP A 16 -5.44 10.21 8.31
N ALA A 17 -5.52 11.45 8.79
CA ALA A 17 -6.35 12.50 8.20
C ALA A 17 -6.00 12.84 6.74
N PHE A 18 -7.03 13.25 5.99
CA PHE A 18 -6.97 13.69 4.59
C PHE A 18 -6.59 12.60 3.59
N SER A 19 -6.51 11.35 4.03
CA SER A 19 -6.22 10.21 3.17
C SER A 19 -7.46 9.70 2.45
N LYS A 20 -7.28 9.24 1.20
CA LYS A 20 -8.31 8.68 0.33
C LYS A 20 -7.96 7.24 -0.02
N VAL A 21 -8.87 6.31 0.26
CA VAL A 21 -8.71 4.89 -0.02
C VAL A 21 -9.89 4.43 -0.89
N ASP A 22 -9.62 4.06 -2.14
CA ASP A 22 -10.65 3.72 -3.11
C ASP A 22 -10.32 2.45 -3.91
N HIS A 23 -11.25 1.50 -3.97
CA HIS A 23 -11.02 0.19 -4.61
C HIS A 23 -9.79 -0.56 -4.06
N CYS A 24 -9.63 -0.56 -2.73
CA CYS A 24 -8.49 -1.18 -2.06
C CYS A 24 -8.89 -2.40 -1.22
N VAL A 25 -7.97 -3.35 -1.09
CA VAL A 25 -8.01 -4.39 -0.06
C VAL A 25 -6.86 -4.12 0.90
N VAL A 26 -7.19 -3.82 2.16
CA VAL A 26 -6.22 -3.45 3.19
C VAL A 26 -6.15 -4.57 4.22
N LEU A 27 -5.06 -5.35 4.20
CA LEU A 27 -4.85 -6.48 5.09
C LEU A 27 -4.53 -6.05 6.54
N PRO A 28 -4.62 -6.97 7.52
CA PRO A 28 -4.52 -6.62 8.94
C PRO A 28 -3.28 -5.81 9.34
N GLN A 29 -3.43 -5.00 10.39
CA GLN A 29 -2.34 -4.21 11.01
C GLN A 29 -1.68 -3.15 10.11
N VAL A 30 -2.32 -2.75 9.01
CA VAL A 30 -1.80 -1.68 8.14
C VAL A 30 -2.04 -0.29 8.76
N LYS A 31 -1.03 0.57 8.66
CA LYS A 31 -1.10 1.99 9.01
C LYS A 31 -0.98 2.84 7.76
N ILE A 32 -1.92 3.73 7.53
CA ILE A 32 -1.90 4.69 6.43
C ILE A 32 -1.73 6.09 7.01
N GLY A 33 -0.63 6.75 6.63
CA GLY A 33 -0.30 8.11 7.03
C GLY A 33 -1.28 9.16 6.49
N LYS A 34 -0.97 10.44 6.74
CA LYS A 34 -1.79 11.60 6.35
C LYS A 34 -1.66 11.91 4.87
N ASN A 35 -2.71 12.49 4.28
CA ASN A 35 -2.70 12.96 2.88
C ASN A 35 -2.35 11.89 1.84
N CYS A 36 -2.57 10.60 2.14
CA CYS A 36 -2.29 9.52 1.22
C CYS A 36 -3.41 9.37 0.18
N VAL A 37 -3.09 8.90 -1.01
CA VAL A 37 -4.09 8.54 -2.03
C VAL A 37 -3.80 7.13 -2.50
N LEU A 38 -4.68 6.19 -2.16
CA LEU A 38 -4.56 4.79 -2.50
C LEU A 38 -5.72 4.39 -3.43
N LYS A 39 -5.39 3.87 -4.61
CA LYS A 39 -6.36 3.43 -5.62
C LYS A 39 -5.99 2.08 -6.21
N ASN A 40 -6.98 1.19 -6.36
CA ASN A 40 -6.83 -0.10 -7.04
C ASN A 40 -5.63 -0.91 -6.52
N CYS A 41 -5.45 -0.98 -5.21
CA CYS A 41 -4.29 -1.62 -4.61
C CYS A 41 -4.65 -2.60 -3.49
N ILE A 42 -3.83 -3.62 -3.36
CA ILE A 42 -3.82 -4.55 -2.24
C ILE A 42 -2.64 -4.16 -1.36
N ILE A 43 -2.93 -3.80 -0.11
CA ILE A 43 -1.90 -3.45 0.89
C ILE A 43 -1.72 -4.66 1.81
N ASP A 44 -0.53 -5.25 1.79
CA ASP A 44 -0.20 -6.43 2.58
C ASP A 44 -0.10 -6.11 4.08
N ARG A 45 -0.13 -7.14 4.91
CA ARG A 45 -0.12 -7.04 6.38
C ARG A 45 1.05 -6.20 6.85
N GLU A 46 0.83 -5.46 7.95
CA GLU A 46 1.87 -4.71 8.65
C GLU A 46 2.58 -3.64 7.79
N CYS A 47 1.99 -3.23 6.65
CA CYS A 47 2.51 -2.09 5.90
C CYS A 47 2.30 -0.79 6.67
N GLU A 48 3.33 0.04 6.69
CA GLU A 48 3.25 1.43 7.15
C GLU A 48 3.42 2.35 5.93
N ILE A 49 2.31 2.92 5.47
CA ILE A 49 2.29 3.84 4.33
C ILE A 49 2.64 5.24 4.83
N PRO A 50 3.74 5.87 4.39
CA PRO A 50 4.17 7.17 4.89
C PRO A 50 3.27 8.30 4.41
N ASP A 51 3.30 9.42 5.14
CA ASP A 51 2.52 10.62 4.83
C ASP A 51 2.74 11.08 3.37
N GLY A 52 1.65 11.42 2.70
CA GLY A 52 1.65 11.95 1.33
C GLY A 52 1.89 10.91 0.23
N MET A 53 2.06 9.62 0.55
CA MET A 53 2.27 8.59 -0.46
C MET A 53 1.04 8.43 -1.36
N GLN A 54 1.29 8.42 -2.67
CA GLN A 54 0.27 8.18 -3.70
C GLN A 54 0.55 6.85 -4.39
N ILE A 55 -0.46 5.98 -4.46
CA ILE A 55 -0.42 4.64 -5.06
C ILE A 55 -1.68 4.48 -5.93
N GLY A 56 -1.52 4.06 -7.18
CA GLY A 56 -2.61 3.99 -8.16
C GLY A 56 -3.00 5.35 -8.75
N VAL A 57 -2.08 6.32 -8.69
CA VAL A 57 -2.26 7.67 -9.26
C VAL A 57 -1.40 7.84 -10.52
N ASP A 58 -0.15 7.39 -10.48
CA ASP A 58 0.76 7.35 -11.63
C ASP A 58 1.29 5.92 -11.79
N ILE A 59 0.81 5.25 -12.83
CA ILE A 59 1.13 3.85 -13.09
C ILE A 59 2.60 3.62 -13.40
N GLU A 60 3.29 4.59 -14.00
CA GLU A 60 4.71 4.45 -14.36
C GLU A 60 5.60 4.58 -13.12
N GLU A 61 5.24 5.46 -12.17
CA GLU A 61 5.88 5.52 -10.86
C GLU A 61 5.54 4.31 -9.99
N ASP A 62 4.30 3.80 -10.07
CA ASP A 62 3.91 2.60 -9.34
C ASP A 62 4.68 1.35 -9.81
N LYS A 63 4.94 1.21 -11.12
CA LYS A 63 5.77 0.12 -11.66
C LYS A 63 7.20 0.10 -11.13
N LYS A 64 7.76 1.26 -10.81
CA LYS A 64 9.12 1.39 -10.27
C LYS A 64 9.18 0.99 -8.79
N ARG A 65 8.07 1.18 -8.06
CA ARG A 65 8.00 1.07 -6.60
C ARG A 65 7.40 -0.26 -6.13
N PHE A 66 6.43 -0.80 -6.87
CA PHE A 66 5.57 -1.89 -6.43
C PHE A 66 5.33 -2.93 -7.50
N ARG A 67 4.77 -4.08 -7.11
CA ARG A 67 4.38 -5.12 -8.06
C ARG A 67 3.01 -4.81 -8.65
N ILE A 68 2.89 -4.89 -9.96
CA ILE A 68 1.60 -4.75 -10.65
C ILE A 68 1.11 -6.14 -11.11
N SER A 69 -0.19 -6.37 -11.01
CA SER A 69 -0.82 -7.59 -11.53
C SER A 69 -0.55 -7.78 -13.02
N SER A 70 -0.61 -9.02 -13.51
CA SER A 70 -0.45 -9.33 -14.94
C SER A 70 -1.46 -8.61 -15.83
N THR A 71 -2.64 -8.29 -15.29
CA THR A 71 -3.68 -7.50 -15.97
C THR A 71 -3.39 -6.00 -16.02
N GLY A 72 -2.36 -5.52 -15.30
CA GLY A 72 -2.00 -4.10 -15.21
C GLY A 72 -2.92 -3.26 -14.33
N LYS A 73 -3.91 -3.87 -13.67
CA LYS A 73 -5.03 -3.16 -13.00
C LYS A 73 -4.87 -3.00 -11.50
N VAL A 74 -4.10 -3.87 -10.85
CA VAL A 74 -4.00 -3.93 -9.39
C VAL A 74 -2.55 -3.82 -8.96
N ILE A 75 -2.30 -2.98 -7.97
CA ILE A 75 -0.97 -2.78 -7.38
C ILE A 75 -0.89 -3.57 -6.07
N LEU A 76 0.12 -4.42 -5.92
CA LEU A 76 0.45 -5.05 -4.65
C LEU A 76 1.56 -4.28 -3.96
N VAL A 77 1.30 -3.90 -2.70
CA VAL A 77 2.24 -3.22 -1.82
C VAL A 77 2.59 -4.15 -0.67
N THR A 78 3.88 -4.37 -0.42
CA THR A 78 4.37 -5.20 0.70
C THR A 78 5.34 -4.41 1.60
N PRO A 79 5.53 -4.82 2.87
CA PRO A 79 6.48 -4.15 3.77
C PRO A 79 7.90 -4.13 3.20
N LYS A 80 8.33 -5.20 2.53
CA LYS A 80 9.65 -5.27 1.87
C LYS A 80 9.81 -4.20 0.80
N MET A 81 8.78 -3.98 -0.02
CA MET A 81 8.82 -2.96 -1.06
C MET A 81 8.92 -1.56 -0.44
N LEU A 82 8.17 -1.29 0.63
CA LEU A 82 8.22 -0.01 1.33
C LEU A 82 9.60 0.24 1.97
N LYS A 83 10.15 -0.74 2.70
CA LYS A 83 11.50 -0.69 3.27
C LYS A 83 12.58 -0.42 2.23
N LYS A 84 12.44 -1.01 1.03
CA LYS A 84 13.35 -0.74 -0.10
C LYS A 84 13.38 0.73 -0.49
N LEU A 85 12.21 1.38 -0.52
CA LEU A 85 12.08 2.79 -0.89
C LEU A 85 12.67 3.73 0.16
N GLU A 86 12.68 3.30 1.42
CA GLU A 86 13.31 4.00 2.54
C GLU A 86 14.84 3.81 2.59
N GLY A 87 15.40 2.99 1.69
CA GLY A 87 16.84 2.74 1.59
C GLY A 87 17.35 1.67 2.58
N HIS A 88 16.46 0.87 3.16
CA HIS A 88 16.85 -0.25 4.01
C HIS A 88 17.34 -1.45 3.18
N GLU A 89 18.38 -2.14 3.68
CA GLU A 89 18.77 -3.45 3.16
C GLU A 89 17.62 -4.44 3.39
N ILE A 90 17.18 -5.09 2.32
CA ILE A 90 16.17 -6.13 2.40
C ILE A 90 16.92 -7.45 2.55
N GLU A 91 16.85 -8.08 3.72
CA GLU A 91 17.24 -9.48 3.84
C GLU A 91 16.30 -10.32 2.96
N GLU A 92 16.86 -11.15 2.09
CA GLU A 92 16.07 -12.11 1.32
C GLU A 92 15.47 -13.12 2.31
N ASP A 93 14.18 -12.98 2.63
CA ASP A 93 13.50 -14.08 3.35
C ASP A 93 13.64 -15.34 2.50
N GLY A 94 14.42 -16.29 3.00
CA GLY A 94 14.42 -17.65 2.50
C GLY A 94 12.99 -18.16 2.52
N HIS A 95 12.47 -18.37 1.31
CA HIS A 95 11.39 -19.30 0.97
C HIS A 95 10.48 -19.67 2.15
N LEU A 96 9.45 -18.86 2.39
CA LEU A 96 8.27 -19.33 3.11
C LEU A 96 7.42 -20.11 2.10
N ASP A 97 7.73 -21.40 1.96
CA ASP A 97 6.77 -22.40 1.50
C ASP A 97 5.61 -22.53 2.50
#